data_AF-A0A7C1MNU3-F1
#
_entry.id   AF-A0A7C1MNU3-F1
#
_cell.length_a   1.000
_cell.length_b   1.000
_cell.length_c   1.000
_cell.angle_alpha   90.00
_cell.angle_beta   90.00
_cell.angle_gamma   90.00
#
_symmetry.space_group_name_H-M   'P 1'
#
loop_
_entity.id
_entity.type
_entity.pdbx_description
1 polymer ?
#
loop_
_entity_poly.entity_id
_entity_poly.type
_entity_poly.pdbx_seq_one_letter_code
_entity_poly.pdbx_strand_id
1 'polypeptide(L)' 'MPEEIDIIPLLSNTIDGFTYVDCDKDVVEHACTKTNETVQIELIDIEYFKDGHAQEDKANFCEHCKTCFVYKAELSGA' A
#
# COMPACT_ATOMS: atom_id res chain seq x y z
N MET A 1 -13.21 -14.91 -3.24
CA MET A 1 -13.04 -13.55 -2.71
C MET A 1 -11.60 -13.50 -2.25
N PRO A 2 -10.73 -12.62 -2.80
CA PRO A 2 -9.40 -12.50 -2.23
C PRO A 2 -9.60 -12.10 -0.76
N GLU A 3 -8.99 -12.89 0.11
CA GLU A 3 -9.03 -12.75 1.56
C GLU A 3 -8.73 -11.30 1.90
N GLU A 4 -9.59 -10.66 2.70
CA GLU A 4 -9.47 -9.27 3.14
C GLU A 4 -8.03 -9.02 3.58
N ILE A 5 -7.26 -8.40 2.68
CA ILE A 5 -5.81 -8.51 2.75
C ILE A 5 -5.36 -7.83 4.03
N ASP A 6 -4.51 -8.51 4.83
CA ASP A 6 -3.87 -8.10 6.09
C ASP A 6 -2.95 -6.85 5.96
N ILE A 7 -3.35 -5.86 5.15
CA ILE A 7 -2.67 -4.59 4.91
C ILE A 7 -3.09 -3.53 5.94
N ILE A 8 -4.22 -3.74 6.63
CA ILE A 8 -4.76 -2.88 7.71
C ILE A 8 -3.69 -2.43 8.74
N PRO A 9 -2.80 -3.30 9.24
CA PRO A 9 -1.83 -2.87 10.24
C PRO A 9 -0.64 -2.10 9.63
N LEU A 10 -0.44 -2.14 8.31
CA LEU A 10 0.75 -1.56 7.66
C LEU A 10 0.77 -0.04 7.64
N LEU A 11 -0.39 0.61 7.49
CA LEU A 11 -0.43 2.08 7.48
C LEU A 11 -0.69 2.68 8.86
N SER A 12 -1.28 1.91 9.78
CA SER A 12 -1.54 2.33 11.16
C SER A 12 -0.24 2.56 11.96
N ASN A 13 0.77 1.72 11.73
CA ASN A 13 2.13 1.84 12.26
C ASN A 13 3.09 1.23 11.24
N THR A 14 4.20 1.90 10.96
CA THR A 14 5.25 1.31 10.12
C THR A 14 5.67 -0.02 10.73
N ILE A 15 5.46 -1.13 10.02
CA ILE A 15 5.84 -2.45 10.48
C ILE A 15 7.26 -2.73 9.99
N ASP A 16 8.13 -3.13 10.91
CA ASP A 16 9.48 -3.58 10.57
C ASP A 16 9.41 -4.73 9.56
N GLY A 17 10.19 -4.61 8.49
CA GLY A 17 10.21 -5.56 7.38
C GLY A 17 9.34 -5.19 6.18
N PHE A 18 8.59 -4.08 6.26
CA PHE A 18 7.90 -3.48 5.12
C PHE A 18 8.63 -2.25 4.60
N THR A 19 8.58 -2.05 3.29
CA THR A 19 9.10 -0.85 2.63
C THR A 19 7.94 0.00 2.17
N TYR A 20 7.92 1.27 2.58
CA TYR A 20 6.86 2.22 2.24
C TYR A 20 7.36 3.17 1.16
N VAL A 21 6.62 3.29 0.07
CA VAL A 21 6.94 4.14 -1.08
C VAL A 21 5.77 5.08 -1.32
N ASP A 22 6.02 6.37 -1.38
CA ASP A 22 4.97 7.34 -1.75
C ASP A 22 4.62 7.18 -3.24
N CYS A 23 3.33 7.09 -3.55
CA CYS A 23 2.83 6.96 -4.92
C CYS A 23 1.55 7.76 -5.13
N ASP A 24 1.30 8.15 -6.38
CA ASP A 24 0.12 8.89 -6.85
C ASP A 24 -0.58 8.19 -8.01
N LYS A 25 -0.32 6.88 -8.19
CA LYS A 25 -0.86 6.10 -9.31
C LYS A 25 -1.87 5.06 -8.86
N ASP A 26 -2.93 4.91 -9.65
CA ASP A 26 -3.94 3.85 -9.46
C ASP A 26 -3.37 2.45 -9.76
N VAL A 27 -2.37 2.35 -10.64
CA VAL A 27 -1.69 1.09 -10.96
C VAL A 27 -0.19 1.32 -10.97
N VAL A 28 0.53 0.51 -10.18
CA VAL A 28 1.98 0.56 -10.08
C VAL A 28 2.59 -0.63 -10.80
N GLU A 29 3.46 -0.37 -11.78
CA GLU A 29 4.36 -1.37 -12.32
C GLU A 29 5.52 -1.56 -11.35
N HIS A 30 5.57 -2.73 -10.71
CA HIS A 30 6.53 -3.06 -9.67
C HIS A 30 7.41 -4.24 -10.09
N ALA A 31 8.72 -4.03 -10.16
CA ALA A 31 9.70 -5.10 -10.25
C ALA A 31 9.93 -5.70 -8.86
N CYS A 32 9.37 -6.88 -8.60
CA CYS A 32 9.46 -7.54 -7.31
C CYS A 32 10.89 -8.07 -7.07
N THR A 33 11.57 -7.56 -6.05
CA THR A 33 12.94 -7.98 -5.69
C THR A 33 13.05 -9.42 -5.18
N LYS A 34 11.92 -10.06 -4.85
CA LYS A 34 11.88 -11.43 -4.37
C LYS A 34 11.65 -12.45 -5.48
N THR A 35 10.76 -12.15 -6.42
CA THR A 35 10.46 -13.05 -7.54
C THR A 35 11.24 -12.71 -8.81
N ASN A 36 11.84 -11.51 -8.89
CA ASN A 36 12.44 -10.92 -10.10
C ASN A 36 11.46 -10.77 -11.27
N GLU A 37 10.16 -10.75 -10.98
CA GLU A 37 9.10 -10.53 -11.97
C GLU A 37 8.60 -9.10 -11.91
N THR A 38 8.16 -8.59 -13.07
CA THR A 38 7.45 -7.32 -13.15
C THR A 38 5.95 -7.60 -13.05
N VAL A 39 5.32 -7.03 -12.05
CA VAL A 39 3.88 -7.19 -11.79
C VAL A 39 3.21 -5.82 -11.81
N GLN A 40 1.96 -5.79 -12.25
CA GLN A 40 1.10 -4.61 -12.09
C GLN A 40 0.28 -4.81 -10.82
N ILE A 41 0.33 -3.83 -9.93
CA ILE A 41 -0.36 -3.87 -8.65
C ILE A 41 -1.39 -2.75 -8.65
N GLU A 42 -2.66 -3.13 -8.59
CA GLU A 42 -3.77 -2.19 -8.55
C GLU A 42 -3.90 -1.55 -7.17
N LEU A 43 -4.41 -0.33 -7.16
CA LEU A 43 -4.72 0.41 -5.96
C LEU A 43 -5.92 -0.22 -5.29
N ILE A 44 -5.78 -0.51 -4.00
CA ILE A 44 -6.87 -1.04 -3.18
C ILE A 44 -7.24 -0.02 -2.11
N ASP A 45 -8.53 0.01 -1.75
CA ASP A 45 -9.01 0.72 -0.58
C ASP A 45 -8.58 -0.04 0.68
N ILE A 46 -8.17 0.69 1.70
CA ILE A 46 -7.70 0.16 2.96
C ILE A 46 -8.33 0.93 4.11
N GLU A 47 -8.79 0.22 5.12
CA GLU A 47 -9.26 0.79 6.38
C GLU A 47 -8.21 0.51 7.46
N TYR A 48 -7.88 1.49 8.30
CA TYR A 48 -6.84 1.35 9.32
C TYR A 48 -7.16 2.18 10.57
N PHE A 49 -6.64 1.77 11.73
CA PHE A 49 -6.92 2.43 13.01
C PHE A 49 -5.73 3.28 13.46
N LYS A 50 -5.94 4.59 13.53
CA LYS A 50 -4.91 5.54 13.96
C LYS A 50 -5.49 6.56 14.94
N ASP A 51 -4.74 6.85 16.01
CA ASP A 51 -5.12 7.81 17.04
C ASP A 51 -6.50 7.54 17.68
N GLY A 52 -6.90 6.26 17.76
CA GLY A 52 -8.19 5.84 18.33
C GLY A 52 -9.40 5.96 17.39
N HIS A 53 -9.17 6.27 16.11
CA HIS A 53 -10.21 6.38 15.08
C HIS A 53 -9.92 5.47 13.88
N ALA A 54 -10.98 4.96 13.25
CA ALA A 54 -10.88 4.31 11.95
C ALA A 54 -10.66 5.38 10.86
N GLN A 55 -9.75 5.10 9.93
CA GLN A 55 -9.46 5.92 8.75
C GLN A 55 -9.49 5.03 7.52
N GLU A 56 -9.87 5.62 6.39
CA GLU A 56 -9.85 4.96 5.09
C GLU A 56 -8.82 5.67 4.21
N ASP A 57 -8.02 4.90 3.48
CA ASP A 57 -7.01 5.40 2.55
C ASP A 57 -6.84 4.38 1.40
N LYS A 58 -5.84 4.57 0.54
CA LYS A 58 -5.57 3.68 -0.59
C LYS A 58 -4.09 3.33 -0.68
N ALA A 59 -3.78 2.12 -1.13
CA ALA A 59 -2.40 1.69 -1.35
C ALA A 59 -2.28 0.59 -2.40
N ASN A 60 -1.11 0.43 -3.01
CA ASN A 60 -0.74 -0.76 -3.78
C ASN A 60 0.20 -1.62 -2.92
N PHE A 61 0.04 -2.94 -2.92
CA PHE A 61 0.85 -3.83 -2.09
C PHE A 61 1.43 -5.03 -2.85
N CYS A 62 2.73 -5.27 -2.70
CA CYS A 62 3.37 -6.50 -3.16
C CYS A 62 3.55 -7.49 -2.01
N GLU A 63 2.80 -8.59 -2.04
CA GLU A 63 2.82 -9.60 -0.97
C GLU A 63 4.15 -10.34 -0.82
N HIS A 64 4.93 -10.43 -1.90
CA HIS A 64 6.19 -11.17 -1.94
C HIS A 64 7.34 -10.39 -1.30
N CYS A 65 7.55 -9.13 -1.71
CA CYS A 65 8.65 -8.30 -1.23
C CYS A 65 8.26 -7.36 -0.09
N LYS A 66 6.98 -7.38 0.33
CA LYS A 66 6.45 -6.53 1.42
C LYS A 66 6.64 -5.03 1.15
N THR A 67 6.58 -4.64 -0.13
CA THR A 67 6.57 -3.23 -0.53
C THR A 67 5.15 -2.71 -0.57
N CYS A 68 4.89 -1.61 0.12
CA CYS A 68 3.62 -0.90 0.17
C CYS A 68 3.79 0.47 -0.49
N PHE A 69 3.04 0.72 -1.55
CA PHE A 69 2.97 2.00 -2.23
C PHE A 69 1.77 2.75 -1.65
N VAL A 70 2.04 3.73 -0.79
CA VAL A 70 1.00 4.50 -0.11
C VAL A 70 0.50 5.57 -1.08
N TYR A 71 -0.80 5.56 -1.34
CA TYR A 71 -1.39 6.53 -2.25
C TYR A 71 -1.62 7.85 -1.52
N LYS A 72 -0.78 8.84 -1.79
CA LYS A 72 -0.98 10.19 -1.27
C LYS A 72 -1.59 11.03 -2.38
N ALA A 73 -2.90 11.20 -2.33
CA ALA A 73 -3.62 12.03 -3.30
C ALA A 73 -3.22 13.52 -3.24
N GLU A 74 -2.55 13.99 -2.18
CA GLU A 74 -2.37 15.42 -1.92
C GLU A 74 -1.00 15.96 -2.37
N LEU A 75 -1.01 16.77 -3.44
CA LEU A 75 -0.26 18.04 -3.61
C LEU A 75 -0.65 18.82 -4.91
N SER A 76 -1.68 18.41 -5.65
CA SER A 76 -2.13 19.06 -6.91
C SER A 76 -3.29 20.07 -6.71
N GLY A 77 -3.38 20.72 -5.55
CA GLY A 77 -4.45 21.66 -5.22
C GLY A 77 -3.96 22.83 -4.37
N ALA A 78 -3.04 23.62 -4.93
CA ALA A 78 -2.81 25.01 -4.52
C ALA A 78 -3.68 25.94 -5.37
#